data_AF-A0A7L6AWB0-F1
#
_entry.id   AF-A0A7L6AWB0-F1
#
_cell.length_a   1.000
_cell.length_b   1.000
_cell.length_c   1.000
_cell.angle_alpha   90.00
_cell.angle_beta   90.00
_cell.angle_gamma   90.00
#
_symmetry.space_group_name_H-M   'P 1'
#
loop_
_entity.id
_entity.type
_entity.pdbx_description
1 polymer ?
#
loop_
_entity_poly.entity_id
_entity_poly.type
_entity_poly.pdbx_seq_one_letter_code
_entity_poly.pdbx_strand_id
1 'polypeptide(L)'
;MGVDASSLSVELKQLLCLPQNLRLFESIANLDRGLEIRNAFELQSVFLDECVRQHPDIGTPGLRSLQQLAYQLLKSRVHHLPAVQFSAEEPIQRSLISQNVLFEDAGKIAFTHQTLFDALVVQHALANGEDLLSFVLAHPPFPF
;
A
#
# COMPACT_ATOMS: atom_id res chain seq x y z
N MET A 1 14.47 -10.06 15.27
CA MET A 1 14.66 -10.47 13.86
C MET A 1 15.04 -11.94 13.84
N GLY A 2 14.12 -12.81 13.42
CA GLY A 2 14.29 -14.27 13.42
C GLY A 2 14.00 -14.91 12.07
N VAL A 3 14.24 -14.17 10.98
CA VAL A 3 14.08 -14.71 9.62
C VAL A 3 15.35 -15.44 9.23
N ASP A 4 15.24 -16.73 8.95
CA ASP A 4 16.33 -17.49 8.36
C ASP A 4 16.53 -17.05 6.90
N ALA A 5 17.58 -16.27 6.63
CA ALA A 5 17.89 -15.81 5.28
C ALA A 5 18.17 -16.97 4.29
N SER A 6 18.48 -18.17 4.79
CA SER A 6 18.69 -19.35 3.94
C SER A 6 17.38 -19.95 3.40
N SER A 7 16.24 -19.67 4.04
CA SER A 7 14.92 -20.15 3.60
C SER A 7 14.25 -19.26 2.54
N LEU A 8 14.77 -18.05 2.31
CA LEU A 8 14.25 -17.13 1.30
C LEU A 8 14.69 -17.53 -0.11
N SER A 9 13.77 -17.48 -1.07
CA SER A 9 14.04 -17.71 -2.49
C SER A 9 15.02 -16.68 -3.07
N VAL A 10 15.63 -17.00 -4.20
CA VAL A 10 16.57 -16.10 -4.89
C VAL A 10 15.85 -14.84 -5.35
N GLU A 11 14.63 -14.99 -5.84
CA GLU A 11 13.77 -13.89 -6.31
C GLU A 11 13.43 -12.94 -5.17
N LEU A 12 13.04 -13.48 -4.00
CA LEU A 12 12.74 -12.66 -2.83
C LEU A 12 14.00 -11.93 -2.34
N LYS A 13 15.17 -12.60 -2.29
CA LYS A 13 16.43 -11.92 -1.93
C LYS A 13 16.73 -10.73 -2.84
N GLN A 14 16.56 -10.89 -4.15
CA GLN A 14 16.74 -9.79 -5.11
C GLN A 14 15.72 -8.67 -4.88
N LEU A 15 14.46 -9.03 -4.60
CA LEU A 15 13.41 -8.07 -4.32
C LEU A 15 13.71 -7.22 -3.07
N LEU A 16 14.27 -7.85 -2.03
CA LEU A 16 14.62 -7.22 -0.75
C LEU A 16 15.90 -6.36 -0.82
N CYS A 17 16.64 -6.37 -1.92
CA CYS A 17 17.74 -5.42 -2.12
C CYS A 17 17.27 -3.97 -2.24
N LEU A 18 15.99 -3.75 -2.59
CA LEU A 18 15.38 -2.42 -2.55
C LEU A 18 14.95 -2.09 -1.11
N PRO A 19 15.46 -1.00 -0.50
CA PRO A 19 15.18 -0.66 0.90
C PRO A 19 13.69 -0.57 1.23
N GLN A 20 12.89 -0.09 0.28
CA GLN A 20 11.44 -0.01 0.42
C GLN A 20 10.78 -1.38 0.54
N ASN A 21 11.18 -2.35 -0.28
CA ASN A 21 10.65 -3.70 -0.24
C ASN A 21 11.08 -4.41 1.05
N LEU A 22 12.31 -4.19 1.50
CA LEU A 22 12.78 -4.70 2.77
C LEU A 22 11.92 -4.22 3.93
N ARG A 23 11.52 -2.93 3.92
CA ARG A 23 10.65 -2.35 4.95
C ARG A 23 9.25 -2.96 4.94
N LEU A 24 8.65 -3.15 3.76
CA LEU A 24 7.35 -3.85 3.65
C LEU A 24 7.46 -5.30 4.13
N PHE A 25 8.56 -5.97 3.78
CA PHE A 25 8.81 -7.34 4.18
C PHE A 25 8.99 -7.47 5.70
N GLU A 26 9.67 -6.53 6.35
CA GLU A 26 9.82 -6.53 7.82
C GLU A 26 8.46 -6.60 8.54
N SER A 27 7.44 -5.90 8.02
CA SER A 27 6.09 -5.90 8.59
C SER A 27 5.37 -7.25 8.49
N ILE A 28 5.75 -8.10 7.53
CA ILE A 28 5.12 -9.41 7.28
C ILE A 28 6.07 -10.60 7.57
N ALA A 29 7.33 -10.34 7.89
CA ALA A 29 8.38 -11.34 8.03
C ALA A 29 8.16 -12.32 9.19
N ASN A 30 7.39 -11.90 10.21
CA ASN A 30 7.07 -12.75 11.36
C ASN A 30 5.82 -13.63 11.14
N LEU A 31 5.19 -13.54 9.96
CA LEU A 31 4.09 -14.43 9.61
C LEU A 31 4.67 -15.83 9.38
N ASP A 32 4.22 -16.79 10.19
CA ASP A 32 4.72 -18.18 10.21
C ASP A 32 4.20 -19.01 9.02
N ARG A 33 4.29 -18.43 7.82
CA ARG A 33 3.83 -19.02 6.57
C ARG A 33 4.92 -18.78 5.54
N GLY A 34 5.39 -19.83 4.88
CA GLY A 34 6.37 -19.73 3.80
C GLY A 34 5.86 -18.81 2.69
N LEU A 35 6.22 -17.53 2.76
CA LEU A 35 5.77 -16.50 1.84
C LEU A 35 6.42 -16.72 0.47
N GLU A 36 5.66 -17.23 -0.50
CA GLU A 36 6.09 -17.35 -1.89
C GLU A 36 5.98 -16.00 -2.64
N ILE A 37 6.72 -14.99 -2.19
CA ILE A 37 6.73 -13.67 -2.82
C ILE A 37 7.78 -13.65 -3.94
N ARG A 38 7.33 -13.46 -5.18
CA ARG A 38 8.16 -13.52 -6.40
C ARG A 38 8.44 -12.15 -7.01
N ASN A 39 7.62 -11.16 -6.71
CA ASN A 39 7.75 -9.80 -7.26
C ASN A 39 7.19 -8.73 -6.30
N ALA A 40 7.42 -7.46 -6.64
CA ALA A 40 7.03 -6.32 -5.81
C ALA A 40 5.50 -6.20 -5.63
N PHE A 41 4.72 -6.56 -6.65
CA PHE A 41 3.28 -6.52 -6.59
C PHE A 41 2.73 -7.55 -5.59
N GLU A 42 3.25 -8.79 -5.62
CA GLU A 42 2.91 -9.81 -4.63
C GLU A 42 3.29 -9.39 -3.21
N LEU A 43 4.47 -8.79 -3.02
CA LEU A 43 4.90 -8.26 -1.72
C LEU A 43 3.90 -7.23 -1.19
N GLN A 44 3.50 -6.27 -2.03
CA GLN A 44 2.54 -5.23 -1.66
C GLN A 44 1.15 -5.81 -1.38
N SER A 45 0.72 -6.79 -2.18
CA SER A 45 -0.57 -7.46 -1.99
C SER A 45 -0.61 -8.22 -0.67
N VAL A 46 0.44 -8.98 -0.33
CA VAL A 46 0.53 -9.68 0.96
C VAL A 46 0.58 -8.67 2.11
N PHE A 47 1.37 -7.61 1.99
CA PHE A 47 1.41 -6.54 2.99
C PHE A 47 0.02 -5.91 3.21
N LEU A 48 -0.70 -5.53 2.15
CA LEU A 48 -2.04 -4.96 2.27
C LEU A 48 -3.06 -5.96 2.82
N ASP A 49 -2.91 -7.25 2.53
CA ASP A 49 -3.81 -8.24 3.10
C ASP A 49 -3.56 -8.42 4.60
N GLU A 50 -2.32 -8.60 5.01
CA GLU A 50 -1.95 -8.96 6.38
C GLU A 50 -1.96 -7.74 7.32
N CYS A 51 -1.33 -6.64 6.92
CA CYS A 51 -1.18 -5.45 7.77
C CYS A 51 -2.38 -4.50 7.72
N VAL A 52 -3.27 -4.63 6.72
CA VAL A 52 -4.44 -3.75 6.57
C VAL A 52 -5.74 -4.55 6.62
N ARG A 53 -5.97 -5.49 5.69
CA ARG A 53 -7.28 -6.19 5.59
C ARG A 53 -7.55 -7.11 6.78
N GLN A 54 -6.55 -7.87 7.22
CA GLN A 54 -6.68 -8.81 8.34
C GLN A 54 -6.44 -8.14 9.70
N HIS A 55 -5.94 -6.90 9.73
CA HIS A 55 -5.68 -6.18 10.96
C HIS A 55 -7.00 -5.82 11.69
N PRO A 56 -7.18 -6.22 12.97
CA PRO A 56 -8.46 -6.07 13.69
C PRO A 56 -8.99 -4.63 13.74
N ASP A 57 -8.09 -3.65 13.91
CA ASP A 57 -8.46 -2.24 14.05
C ASP A 57 -8.58 -1.48 12.72
N ILE A 58 -8.32 -2.13 11.58
CA ILE A 58 -8.30 -1.47 10.26
C ILE A 58 -9.31 -2.15 9.34
N GLY A 59 -9.11 -3.45 9.10
CA GLY A 59 -10.01 -4.28 8.34
C GLY A 59 -10.28 -3.81 6.91
N THR A 60 -11.36 -4.36 6.37
CA THR A 60 -11.91 -3.94 5.06
C THR A 60 -12.28 -2.44 5.00
N PRO A 61 -12.85 -1.81 6.06
CA PRO A 61 -13.15 -0.38 6.04
C PRO A 61 -11.90 0.50 5.83
N GLY A 62 -10.79 0.15 6.48
CA GLY A 62 -9.51 0.84 6.29
C GLY A 62 -8.97 0.65 4.87
N LEU A 63 -8.99 -0.57 4.34
CA LEU A 63 -8.56 -0.84 2.96
C LEU A 63 -9.37 -0.03 1.93
N ARG A 64 -10.70 0.06 2.09
CA ARG A 64 -11.54 0.90 1.22
C ARG A 64 -11.18 2.38 1.31
N SER A 65 -10.89 2.87 2.52
CA SER A 65 -10.48 4.27 2.73
C SER A 65 -9.13 4.57 2.09
N LEU A 66 -8.19 3.61 2.10
CA LEU A 66 -6.92 3.73 1.40
C LEU A 66 -7.09 3.78 -0.12
N GLN A 67 -7.95 2.92 -0.67
CA GLN A 67 -8.27 2.92 -2.11
C GLN A 67 -8.90 4.25 -2.53
N GLN A 68 -9.82 4.77 -1.72
CA GLN A 68 -10.47 6.06 -1.96
C GLN A 68 -9.47 7.22 -1.88
N LEU A 69 -8.57 7.22 -0.89
CA LEU A 69 -7.48 8.20 -0.77
C LEU A 69 -6.58 8.17 -2.02
N ALA A 70 -6.15 6.98 -2.43
CA ALA A 70 -5.32 6.81 -3.62
C ALA A 70 -6.02 7.38 -4.87
N TYR A 71 -7.30 7.08 -5.06
CA TYR A 71 -8.09 7.63 -6.16
C TYR A 71 -8.21 9.17 -6.10
N GLN A 72 -8.44 9.75 -4.92
CA GLN A 72 -8.53 11.20 -4.74
C GLN A 72 -7.21 11.91 -5.05
N LEU A 73 -6.09 11.36 -4.56
CA LEU A 73 -4.74 11.88 -4.82
C LEU A 73 -4.41 11.84 -6.31
N LEU A 74 -4.71 10.71 -6.97
CA LEU A 74 -4.53 10.52 -8.40
C LEU A 74 -5.33 11.54 -9.23
N LYS A 75 -6.64 11.68 -8.93
CA LYS A 75 -7.54 12.60 -9.64
C LYS A 75 -7.14 14.07 -9.44
N SER A 76 -6.71 14.40 -8.23
CA SER A 76 -6.32 15.77 -7.85
C SER A 76 -4.88 16.11 -8.20
N ARG A 77 -4.10 15.11 -8.66
CA ARG A 77 -2.68 15.21 -9.02
C ARG A 77 -1.82 15.79 -7.88
N VAL A 78 -2.06 15.30 -6.67
CA VAL A 78 -1.32 15.68 -5.45
C VAL A 78 -0.84 14.44 -4.71
N HIS A 79 0.19 14.59 -3.87
CA HIS A 79 0.74 13.49 -3.06
C HIS A 79 0.18 13.42 -1.63
N HIS A 80 -0.62 14.41 -1.23
CA HIS A 80 -1.18 14.49 0.11
C HIS A 80 -2.58 15.12 0.08
N LEU A 81 -3.40 14.79 1.07
CA LEU A 81 -4.67 15.49 1.36
C LEU A 81 -4.64 16.06 2.78
N PRO A 82 -5.42 17.10 3.09
CA PRO A 82 -5.73 17.43 4.47
C PRO A 82 -6.28 16.21 5.20
N ALA A 83 -5.78 15.91 6.41
CA ALA A 83 -6.18 14.74 7.20
C ALA A 83 -7.69 14.71 7.45
N VAL A 84 -8.33 15.88 7.58
CA VAL A 84 -9.79 16.03 7.70
C VAL A 84 -10.60 15.55 6.49
N GLN A 85 -9.96 15.36 5.33
CA GLN A 85 -10.60 14.82 4.12
C GLN A 85 -10.45 13.31 4.01
N PHE A 86 -9.67 12.67 4.90
CA PHE A 86 -9.53 11.23 4.91
C PHE A 86 -10.83 10.59 5.39
N SER A 87 -11.33 9.60 4.65
CA SER A 87 -12.66 9.04 4.86
C SER A 87 -12.76 8.07 6.04
N ALA A 88 -11.63 7.64 6.61
CA ALA A 88 -11.62 6.70 7.72
C ALA A 88 -11.83 7.42 9.06
N GLU A 89 -12.38 6.68 10.02
CA GLU A 89 -12.47 7.15 11.41
C GLU A 89 -11.06 7.31 12.03
N GLU A 90 -10.93 8.21 13.01
CA GLU A 90 -9.66 8.50 13.68
C GLU A 90 -8.92 7.25 14.20
N PRO A 91 -9.58 6.24 14.81
CA PRO A 91 -8.90 5.03 15.24
C PRO A 91 -8.27 4.24 14.08
N ILE A 92 -8.96 4.15 12.94
CA ILE A 92 -8.46 3.49 11.73
C ILE A 92 -7.28 4.27 11.16
N GLN A 93 -7.38 5.61 11.09
CA GLN A 93 -6.28 6.46 10.63
C GLN A 93 -5.02 6.28 11.48
N ARG A 94 -5.17 6.29 12.81
CA ARG A 94 -4.05 6.08 13.73
C ARG A 94 -3.41 4.70 13.55
N SER A 95 -4.22 3.66 13.37
CA SER A 95 -3.73 2.31 13.09
C SER A 95 -3.02 2.23 11.74
N LEU A 96 -3.51 2.92 10.70
CA LEU A 96 -2.82 2.98 9.40
C LEU A 96 -1.46 3.69 9.49
N ILE A 97 -1.35 4.72 10.33
CA ILE A 97 -0.08 5.41 10.58
C ILE A 97 0.88 4.53 11.38
N SER A 98 0.41 3.83 12.42
CA SER A 98 1.25 2.94 13.23
C SER A 98 1.78 1.75 12.41
N GLN A 99 0.98 1.26 11.46
CA GLN A 99 1.39 0.23 10.49
C GLN A 99 2.26 0.77 9.35
N ASN A 100 2.71 2.03 9.42
CA ASN A 100 3.53 2.70 8.39
C ASN A 100 2.90 2.73 6.98
N VAL A 101 1.58 2.56 6.86
CA VAL A 101 0.86 2.65 5.58
C VAL A 101 0.74 4.10 5.15
N LEU A 102 0.34 4.94 6.10
CA LEU A 102 0.22 6.38 5.94
C LEU A 102 1.20 7.10 6.87
N PHE A 103 1.51 8.34 6.55
CA PHE A 103 2.09 9.29 7.49
C PHE A 103 1.25 10.56 7.52
N GLU A 104 1.26 11.23 8.66
CA GLU A 104 0.65 12.54 8.84
C GLU A 104 1.73 13.57 9.17
N ASP A 105 1.74 14.67 8.44
CA ASP A 105 2.63 15.82 8.68
C ASP A 105 1.85 17.12 8.54
N ALA A 106 1.91 17.98 9.56
CA ALA A 106 1.22 19.27 9.59
C ALA A 106 -0.27 19.22 9.17
N GLY A 107 -1.00 18.19 9.61
CA GLY A 107 -2.42 18.00 9.30
C GLY A 107 -2.70 17.53 7.86
N LYS A 108 -1.68 17.00 7.17
CA LYS A 108 -1.79 16.39 5.84
C LYS A 108 -1.43 14.92 5.93
N ILE A 109 -2.21 14.08 5.26
CA ILE A 109 -2.00 12.64 5.17
C ILE A 109 -1.52 12.25 3.78
N ALA A 110 -0.57 11.32 3.74
CA ALA A 110 -0.01 10.77 2.52
C ALA A 110 0.44 9.33 2.72
N PHE A 111 0.66 8.62 1.62
CA PHE A 111 1.26 7.29 1.66
C PHE A 111 2.73 7.37 2.02
N THR A 112 3.19 6.52 2.93
CA THR A 112 4.63 6.40 3.28
C THR A 112 5.47 5.97 2.07
N HIS A 113 4.83 5.30 1.10
CA HIS A 113 5.47 4.67 -0.04
C HIS A 113 4.66 4.88 -1.31
N GLN A 114 5.30 5.45 -2.34
CA GLN A 114 4.68 5.68 -3.66
C GLN A 114 4.15 4.39 -4.27
N THR A 115 4.85 3.27 -4.10
CA THR A 115 4.46 1.97 -4.64
C THR A 115 3.22 1.38 -3.96
N LEU A 116 2.95 1.73 -2.69
CA LEU A 116 1.67 1.37 -2.05
C LEU A 116 0.51 2.17 -2.66
N PHE A 117 0.74 3.46 -2.91
CA PHE A 117 -0.23 4.29 -3.63
C PHE A 117 -0.51 3.70 -5.02
N ASP A 118 0.52 3.38 -5.81
CA ASP A 118 0.36 2.83 -7.16
C ASP A 118 -0.42 1.50 -7.14
N ALA A 119 -0.11 0.62 -6.18
CA ALA A 119 -0.83 -0.65 -6.01
C ALA A 119 -2.31 -0.43 -5.67
N LEU A 120 -2.62 0.51 -4.78
CA LEU A 120 -4.00 0.82 -4.37
C LEU A 120 -4.81 1.49 -5.49
N VAL A 121 -4.16 2.32 -6.32
CA VAL A 121 -4.78 2.87 -7.53
C VAL A 121 -5.19 1.75 -8.49
N VAL A 122 -4.30 0.80 -8.75
CA VAL A 122 -4.59 -0.34 -9.63
C VAL A 122 -5.67 -1.24 -9.03
N GLN A 123 -5.60 -1.53 -7.74
CA GLN A 123 -6.64 -2.31 -7.05
C GLN A 123 -8.00 -1.61 -7.08
N HIS A 124 -8.04 -0.28 -6.93
CA HIS A 124 -9.26 0.51 -7.06
C HIS A 124 -9.85 0.42 -8.47
N ALA A 125 -9.02 0.59 -9.52
CA ALA A 125 -9.47 0.47 -10.90
C ALA A 125 -10.05 -0.93 -11.20
N LEU A 126 -9.35 -1.99 -10.77
CA LEU A 126 -9.83 -3.37 -10.90
C LEU A 126 -11.14 -3.62 -10.15
N ALA A 127 -11.27 -3.08 -8.93
CA ALA A 127 -12.49 -3.20 -8.13
C ALA A 127 -13.70 -2.49 -8.75
N ASN A 128 -13.47 -1.46 -9.57
CA ASN A 128 -14.52 -0.73 -10.29
C ASN A 128 -14.75 -1.24 -11.73
N GLY A 129 -14.07 -2.32 -12.13
CA GLY A 129 -14.22 -2.90 -13.47
C GLY A 129 -13.62 -2.05 -14.58
N GLU A 130 -12.67 -1.17 -14.27
CA GLU A 130 -11.94 -0.40 -15.27
C GLU A 130 -10.98 -1.30 -16.04
N ASP A 131 -11.01 -1.23 -17.37
CA ASP A 131 -10.01 -1.88 -18.20
C ASP A 131 -8.72 -1.06 -18.31
N LEU A 132 -7.64 -1.71 -18.73
CA LEU A 132 -6.32 -1.10 -18.83
C LEU A 132 -6.31 0.12 -19.76
N LEU A 133 -7.05 0.08 -20.87
CA LEU A 133 -7.08 1.16 -21.84
C LEU A 133 -7.75 2.40 -21.24
N SER A 134 -8.90 2.23 -20.60
CA SER A 134 -9.65 3.29 -19.92
C SER A 134 -8.81 3.90 -18.80
N PHE A 135 -8.11 3.06 -18.03
CA PHE A 135 -7.22 3.50 -16.97
C PHE A 135 -6.07 4.38 -17.51
N VAL A 136 -5.36 3.93 -18.54
CA VAL A 136 -4.23 4.69 -19.13
C VAL A 136 -4.71 6.01 -19.75
N LEU A 137 -5.85 6.01 -20.45
CA LEU A 137 -6.38 7.22 -21.08
C LEU A 137 -6.88 8.26 -20.06
N ALA A 138 -7.36 7.82 -18.89
CA ALA A 138 -7.79 8.72 -17.82
C ALA A 138 -6.60 9.40 -17.09
N HIS A 139 -5.39 8.85 -17.20
CA HIS A 139 -4.21 9.30 -16.46
C HIS A 139 -3.03 9.58 -17.39
N PRO A 140 -3.13 10.56 -18.31
CA PRO A 140 -2.06 10.87 -19.24
C PRO A 140 -0.81 11.35 -18.48
N PRO A 141 0.39 11.06 -19.00
CA PRO A 141 1.64 11.47 -18.38
C PRO A 141 1.67 12.98 -18.17
N PHE A 142 2.27 13.41 -17.06
CA PHE A 142 2.45 14.82 -16.76
C PHE A 142 3.31 15.45 -17.87
N PRO A 143 2.93 16.62 -18.45
CA PRO A 143 3.83 17.32 -19.35
C PRO A 143 5.10 17.70 -18.57
N PHE A 144 6.25 17.32 -19.13
CA PHE A 144 7.58 17.53 -18.58
C PHE A 144 7.91 19.01 -18.38
#